data_AF-A0A3B6MZA8-F1
#
_entry.id   AF-A0A3B6MZA8-F1
#
_cell.length_a   1.000
_cell.length_b   1.000
_cell.length_c   1.000
_cell.angle_alpha   90.00
_cell.angle_beta   90.00
_cell.angle_gamma   90.00
#
_symmetry.space_group_name_H-M   'P 1'
#
loop_
_entity.id
_entity.type
_entity.pdbx_description
1 polymer ?
#
loop_
_entity_poly.entity_id
_entity_poly.type
_entity_poly.pdbx_seq_one_letter_code
_entity_poly.pdbx_strand_id
1 'polypeptide(L)'
;MSKANWSPEMTTIFCNLATKEKEKGNRPTKFLNPTGYKNIEVGFFQQTGKLYSRLQFKNKWGSLRTLYRDWLILKNTSTGLGWNDETNTVSADDECKNSVAAEIEKIMEEVVACGANEASDEYFIATKLFVKFENRCFFNNMKTSDGKNNWLRRMYEERNRH
;
A
#
# COMPACT_ATOMS: atom_id res chain seq x y z
N MET A 1 -25.49 -13.16 10.89
CA MET A 1 -24.09 -13.45 11.27
C MET A 1 -23.61 -12.38 12.25
N SER A 2 -23.07 -12.75 13.41
CA SER A 2 -22.57 -11.80 14.41
C SER A 2 -21.24 -11.16 13.97
N LYS A 3 -21.01 -9.91 14.36
CA LYS A 3 -19.75 -9.19 14.11
C LYS A 3 -18.63 -9.88 14.90
N ALA A 4 -17.51 -10.20 14.23
CA ALA A 4 -16.34 -10.76 14.91
C ALA A 4 -15.71 -9.71 15.84
N ASN A 5 -15.35 -10.10 17.06
CA ASN A 5 -14.64 -9.26 18.01
C ASN A 5 -13.13 -9.58 17.94
N TRP A 6 -12.32 -8.62 17.51
CA TRP A 6 -10.88 -8.84 17.29
C TRP A 6 -10.07 -8.14 18.37
N SER A 7 -9.51 -8.91 19.31
CA SER A 7 -8.51 -8.38 20.24
C SER A 7 -7.15 -8.19 19.56
N PRO A 8 -6.21 -7.44 20.16
CA PRO A 8 -4.83 -7.35 19.68
C PRO A 8 -4.17 -8.73 19.57
N GLU A 9 -4.33 -9.57 20.60
CA GLU A 9 -3.79 -10.93 20.63
C GLU A 9 -4.35 -11.80 19.48
N MET A 10 -5.67 -11.80 19.28
CA MET A 10 -6.30 -12.49 18.15
C MET A 10 -5.81 -11.96 16.81
N THR A 11 -5.56 -10.66 16.72
CA THR A 11 -4.99 -10.05 15.51
C THR A 11 -3.58 -10.57 15.24
N THR A 12 -2.73 -10.66 16.26
CA THR A 12 -1.38 -11.21 16.16
C THR A 12 -1.41 -12.69 15.75
N ILE A 13 -2.26 -13.50 16.36
CA ILE A 13 -2.43 -14.92 16.01
C ILE A 13 -2.84 -15.06 14.54
N PHE A 14 -3.82 -14.26 14.09
CA PHE A 14 -4.24 -14.26 12.69
C PHE A 14 -3.10 -13.90 11.73
N CYS A 15 -2.33 -12.84 12.03
CA CYS A 15 -1.19 -12.43 11.22
C CYS A 15 -0.15 -13.55 11.12
N ASN A 16 0.20 -14.19 12.25
CA ASN A 16 1.18 -15.28 12.29
C ASN A 16 0.73 -16.49 11.46
N LEU A 17 -0.54 -16.91 11.59
CA LEU A 17 -1.09 -18.00 10.80
C LEU A 17 -1.10 -17.65 9.30
N ALA A 18 -1.52 -16.44 8.95
CA ALA A 18 -1.56 -16.02 7.55
C ALA A 18 -0.16 -15.89 6.92
N THR A 19 0.85 -15.52 7.70
CA THR A 19 2.27 -15.53 7.27
C THR A 19 2.76 -16.95 7.00
N LYS A 20 2.50 -17.89 7.91
CA LYS A 20 2.85 -19.32 7.70
C LYS A 20 2.18 -19.90 6.45
N GLU A 21 0.90 -19.57 6.22
CA GLU A 21 0.21 -20.05 5.01
C GLU A 21 0.72 -19.37 3.74
N LYS A 22 1.15 -18.11 3.81
CA LYS A 22 1.84 -17.45 2.69
C LYS A 22 3.16 -18.17 2.36
N GLU A 23 3.96 -18.52 3.36
CA GLU A 23 5.24 -19.23 3.18
C GLU A 23 5.06 -20.63 2.57
N LYS A 24 3.95 -21.30 2.86
CA LYS A 24 3.57 -22.58 2.23
C LYS A 24 3.04 -22.45 0.79
N GLY A 25 3.04 -21.25 0.20
CA GLY A 25 2.54 -21.02 -1.14
C GLY A 25 1.01 -20.97 -1.26
N ASN A 26 0.27 -20.95 -0.15
CA ASN A 26 -1.20 -20.87 -0.18
C ASN A 26 -1.73 -19.47 -0.52
N ARG A 27 -0.87 -18.57 -1.00
CA ARG A 27 -1.22 -17.25 -1.51
C ARG A 27 -0.72 -17.08 -2.95
N PRO A 28 -1.28 -17.82 -3.93
CA PRO A 28 -0.82 -17.75 -5.32
C PRO A 28 -1.20 -16.43 -6.01
N THR A 29 -2.10 -15.65 -5.43
CA THR A 29 -2.56 -14.36 -5.98
C THR A 29 -2.55 -13.27 -4.89
N LYS A 30 -3.43 -12.27 -4.99
CA LYS A 30 -3.60 -11.22 -3.97
C LYS A 30 -4.06 -11.78 -2.62
N PHE A 31 -4.77 -12.90 -2.61
CA PHE A 31 -5.41 -13.50 -1.42
C PHE A 31 -4.97 -14.95 -1.19
N LEU A 32 -5.22 -15.44 0.02
CA LEU A 32 -5.05 -16.86 0.33
C LEU A 32 -6.07 -17.70 -0.48
N ASN A 33 -5.64 -18.87 -0.94
CA ASN A 33 -6.50 -19.86 -1.57
C ASN A 33 -7.45 -20.49 -0.50
N PRO A 34 -8.44 -21.30 -0.91
CA PRO A 34 -9.34 -21.97 0.04
C PRO A 34 -8.61 -22.78 1.11
N THR A 35 -7.55 -23.50 0.75
CA THR A 35 -6.72 -24.30 1.67
C THR A 35 -6.09 -23.45 2.77
N GLY A 36 -5.47 -22.32 2.42
CA GLY A 36 -4.87 -21.41 3.39
C GLY A 36 -5.89 -20.83 4.37
N TYR A 37 -7.08 -20.48 3.89
CA TYR A 37 -8.17 -20.05 4.79
C TYR A 37 -8.64 -21.17 5.71
N LYS A 38 -8.73 -22.41 5.22
CA LYS A 38 -9.15 -23.55 6.05
C LYS A 38 -8.13 -23.85 7.15
N ASN A 39 -6.84 -23.78 6.82
CA ASN A 39 -5.76 -23.94 7.79
C ASN A 39 -5.78 -22.84 8.86
N ILE A 40 -6.05 -21.59 8.45
CA ILE A 40 -6.24 -20.48 9.40
C ILE A 40 -7.44 -20.73 10.30
N GLU A 41 -8.59 -21.14 9.76
CA GLU A 41 -9.78 -21.43 10.58
C GLU A 41 -9.48 -22.43 11.70
N VAL A 42 -8.82 -23.55 11.35
CA VAL A 42 -8.45 -24.60 12.32
C VAL A 42 -7.41 -24.10 13.32
N GLY A 43 -6.31 -23.53 12.85
CA GLY A 43 -5.22 -23.07 13.72
C GLY A 43 -5.63 -21.89 14.61
N PHE A 44 -6.55 -21.05 14.15
CA PHE A 44 -7.10 -19.94 14.91
C PHE A 44 -8.04 -20.43 16.01
N PHE A 45 -8.91 -21.39 15.71
CA PHE A 45 -9.75 -22.03 16.71
C PHE A 45 -8.92 -22.73 17.79
N GLN A 46 -7.88 -23.46 17.41
CA GLN A 46 -6.98 -24.13 18.37
C GLN A 46 -6.30 -23.16 19.35
N GLN A 47 -5.92 -21.96 18.88
CA GLN A 47 -5.23 -20.97 19.73
C GLN A 47 -6.17 -20.05 20.51
N THR A 48 -7.40 -19.84 20.03
CA THR A 48 -8.29 -18.80 20.59
C THR A 48 -9.64 -19.34 21.10
N GLY A 49 -9.99 -20.57 20.75
CA GLY A 49 -11.33 -21.14 20.95
C GLY A 49 -12.44 -20.44 20.14
N LYS A 50 -12.13 -19.51 19.24
CA LYS A 50 -13.12 -18.74 18.47
C LYS A 50 -13.33 -19.32 17.09
N LEU A 51 -14.61 -19.54 16.76
CA LEU A 51 -15.05 -19.96 15.43
C LEU A 51 -15.42 -18.73 14.61
N TYR A 52 -14.53 -18.33 13.70
CA TYR A 52 -14.80 -17.29 12.72
C TYR A 52 -14.97 -17.90 11.33
N SER A 53 -15.90 -17.33 10.58
CA SER A 53 -16.13 -17.66 9.18
C SER A 53 -14.99 -17.12 8.30
N ARG A 54 -14.78 -17.76 7.15
CA ARG A 54 -13.90 -17.26 6.09
C ARG A 54 -14.12 -15.78 5.73
N LEU A 55 -15.38 -15.30 5.73
CA LEU A 55 -15.69 -13.90 5.44
C LEU A 55 -15.14 -12.96 6.52
N GLN A 56 -15.21 -13.34 7.80
CA GLN A 56 -14.65 -12.54 8.89
C GLN A 56 -13.11 -12.46 8.79
N PHE A 57 -12.43 -13.54 8.43
CA PHE A 57 -10.99 -13.52 8.16
C PHE A 57 -10.63 -12.65 6.94
N LYS A 58 -11.41 -12.74 5.85
CA LYS A 58 -11.25 -11.87 4.67
C LYS A 58 -11.40 -10.39 5.04
N ASN A 59 -12.43 -10.06 5.82
CA ASN A 59 -12.67 -8.68 6.25
C ASN A 59 -11.53 -8.16 7.13
N LYS A 60 -11.05 -8.97 8.08
CA LYS A 60 -9.92 -8.62 8.95
C LYS A 60 -8.63 -8.42 8.15
N TRP A 61 -8.36 -9.29 7.17
CA TRP A 61 -7.25 -9.12 6.24
C TRP A 61 -7.34 -7.80 5.49
N GLY A 62 -8.53 -7.48 4.96
CA GLY A 62 -8.82 -6.22 4.28
C GLY A 62 -8.53 -5.01 5.18
N SER A 63 -9.05 -5.01 6.42
CA SER A 63 -8.83 -3.92 7.36
C SER A 63 -7.36 -3.74 7.74
N LEU A 64 -6.62 -4.84 7.94
CA LEU A 64 -5.19 -4.78 8.26
C LEU A 64 -4.37 -4.23 7.10
N ARG A 65 -4.74 -4.58 5.87
CA ARG A 65 -4.09 -4.04 4.68
C ARG A 65 -4.34 -2.53 4.54
N THR A 66 -5.57 -2.08 4.81
CA THR A 66 -5.87 -0.64 4.82
C THR A 66 -5.07 0.07 5.89
N LEU A 67 -5.07 -0.43 7.14
CA LEU A 67 -4.30 0.15 8.23
C LEU A 67 -2.79 0.22 7.92
N TYR A 68 -2.23 -0.83 7.31
CA TYR A 68 -0.84 -0.84 6.90
C TYR A 68 -0.55 0.15 5.77
N ARG A 69 -1.46 0.29 4.80
CA ARG A 69 -1.34 1.32 3.75
C ARG A 69 -1.39 2.71 4.36
N ASP A 70 -2.32 2.97 5.27
CA ASP A 70 -2.44 4.25 5.95
C ASP A 70 -1.19 4.54 6.78
N TRP A 71 -0.65 3.52 7.48
CA TRP A 71 0.63 3.60 8.17
C TRP A 71 1.80 3.89 7.22
N LEU A 72 1.85 3.28 6.03
CA LEU A 72 2.88 3.57 5.03
C LEU A 72 2.76 4.99 4.47
N ILE A 73 1.53 5.47 4.24
CA ILE A 73 1.29 6.86 3.85
C ILE A 73 1.81 7.77 4.95
N LEU A 74 1.40 7.54 6.20
CA LEU A 74 1.90 8.31 7.34
C LEU A 74 3.43 8.25 7.40
N LYS A 75 4.05 7.07 7.40
CA LYS A 75 5.51 6.96 7.51
C LYS A 75 6.27 7.65 6.38
N ASN A 76 5.80 7.53 5.13
CA ASN A 76 6.55 8.00 3.96
C ASN A 76 6.21 9.44 3.54
N THR A 77 4.98 9.89 3.81
CA THR A 77 4.57 11.30 3.60
C THR A 77 5.05 12.19 4.75
N SER A 78 5.34 11.62 5.91
CA SER A 78 5.75 12.36 7.10
C SER A 78 7.26 12.48 7.25
N THR A 79 7.97 12.80 6.17
CA THR A 79 9.37 13.28 6.25
C THR A 79 9.52 14.55 7.11
N GLY A 80 8.44 15.07 7.70
CA GLY A 80 8.42 16.13 8.72
C GLY A 80 7.71 15.82 10.06
N LEU A 81 7.20 14.61 10.35
CA LEU A 81 6.60 14.29 11.68
C LEU A 81 7.61 13.68 12.66
N GLY A 82 8.91 13.90 12.44
CA GLY A 82 9.96 13.45 13.36
C GLY A 82 9.81 11.99 13.77
N TRP A 83 9.52 11.08 12.83
CA TRP A 83 9.43 9.66 13.14
C TRP A 83 10.76 9.21 13.74
N ASN A 84 10.74 8.89 15.03
CA ASN A 84 11.93 8.51 15.76
C ASN A 84 12.04 6.98 15.74
N ASP A 85 12.91 6.45 14.88
CA ASP A 85 13.15 5.01 14.75
C ASP A 85 13.72 4.37 16.03
N GLU A 86 14.30 5.16 16.95
CA GLU A 86 14.80 4.66 18.24
C GLU A 86 13.69 4.45 19.27
N THR A 87 12.64 5.28 19.22
CA THR A 87 11.53 5.22 20.20
C THR A 87 10.23 4.65 19.63
N ASN A 88 10.14 4.47 18.31
CA ASN A 88 8.96 4.00 17.61
C ASN A 88 7.72 4.89 17.87
N THR A 89 7.94 6.21 17.96
CA THR A 89 6.89 7.22 18.24
C THR A 89 6.84 8.32 17.16
N VAL A 90 5.68 8.98 17.06
CA VAL A 90 5.46 10.15 16.17
C VAL A 90 5.57 11.43 16.99
N SER A 91 6.42 12.36 16.58
CA SER A 91 6.46 13.72 17.14
C SER A 91 5.54 14.62 16.31
N ALA A 92 4.46 15.11 16.90
CA ALA A 92 3.49 15.93 16.19
C ALA A 92 3.90 17.40 16.25
N ASP A 93 4.57 17.89 15.20
CA ASP A 93 4.57 19.31 14.88
C ASP A 93 3.52 19.57 13.78
N ASP A 94 2.77 20.67 13.92
CA ASP A 94 1.48 20.97 13.26
C ASP A 94 1.50 21.17 11.73
N GLU A 95 2.55 20.76 11.02
CA GLU A 95 2.77 21.07 9.59
C GLU A 95 2.32 19.95 8.61
N CYS A 96 1.30 19.17 8.97
CA CYS A 96 0.96 17.93 8.25
C CYS A 96 0.27 18.11 6.86
N LYS A 97 -0.19 19.30 6.49
CA LYS A 97 -0.92 19.50 5.21
C LYS A 97 -0.05 19.93 4.02
N ASN A 98 1.17 20.39 4.26
CA ASN A 98 2.02 20.98 3.21
C ASN A 98 2.92 19.96 2.47
N SER A 99 3.03 18.71 2.94
CA SER A 99 4.04 17.75 2.45
C SER A 99 3.67 17.05 1.13
N VAL A 100 2.46 16.48 0.97
CA VAL A 100 2.12 15.70 -0.25
C VAL A 100 2.04 16.58 -1.49
N ALA A 101 1.46 17.76 -1.35
CA ALA A 101 1.36 18.72 -2.44
C ALA A 101 2.77 19.14 -2.90
N ALA A 102 3.67 19.44 -1.96
CA ALA A 102 5.06 19.75 -2.25
C ALA A 102 5.84 18.57 -2.86
N GLU A 103 5.58 17.33 -2.44
CA GLU A 103 6.17 16.12 -3.06
C GLU A 103 5.69 15.96 -4.51
N ILE A 104 4.39 16.11 -4.75
CA ILE A 104 3.81 16.02 -6.09
C ILE A 104 4.34 17.15 -6.96
N GLU A 105 4.44 18.37 -6.44
CA GLU A 105 5.02 19.53 -7.15
C GLU A 105 6.44 19.22 -7.62
N LYS A 106 7.31 18.72 -6.72
CA LYS A 106 8.67 18.29 -7.07
C LYS A 106 8.71 17.17 -8.09
N ILE A 107 7.79 16.20 -8.00
CA ILE A 107 7.72 15.12 -8.99
C ILE A 107 7.26 15.67 -10.34
N MET A 108 6.34 16.63 -10.37
CA MET A 108 5.89 17.27 -11.61
C MET A 108 7.00 18.13 -12.24
N GLU A 109 7.84 18.79 -11.45
CA GLU A 109 9.07 19.44 -11.95
C GLU A 109 10.01 18.42 -12.59
N GLU A 110 10.20 17.25 -11.96
CA GLU A 110 11.02 16.18 -12.53
C GLU A 110 10.42 15.59 -13.82
N VAL A 111 9.10 15.49 -13.92
CA VAL A 111 8.40 15.08 -15.15
C VAL A 111 8.74 16.02 -16.30
N VAL A 112 8.71 17.33 -16.06
CA VAL A 112 9.11 18.35 -17.04
C VAL A 112 10.60 18.19 -17.38
N ALA A 113 11.47 18.00 -16.39
CA ALA A 113 12.90 17.75 -16.60
C ALA A 113 13.18 16.45 -17.39
N CYS A 114 12.26 15.48 -17.34
CA CYS A 114 12.30 14.26 -18.16
C CYS A 114 11.79 14.47 -19.59
N GLY A 115 11.38 15.68 -19.98
CA GLY A 115 10.95 16.05 -21.33
C GLY A 115 9.44 15.94 -21.59
N ALA A 116 8.63 15.70 -20.55
CA ALA A 116 7.17 15.75 -20.66
C ALA A 116 6.68 17.17 -20.39
N ASN A 117 6.57 17.98 -21.45
CA ASN A 117 6.08 19.36 -21.36
C ASN A 117 4.61 19.41 -20.93
N GLU A 118 4.15 20.54 -20.39
CA GLU A 118 2.80 20.66 -19.82
C GLU A 118 1.64 20.40 -20.81
N ALA A 119 1.89 20.53 -22.11
CA ALA A 119 0.91 20.24 -23.16
C ALA A 119 0.97 18.78 -23.64
N SER A 120 1.86 17.95 -23.07
CA SER A 120 2.07 16.58 -23.50
C SER A 120 1.15 15.59 -22.79
N ASP A 121 0.85 14.50 -23.49
CA ASP A 121 0.07 13.39 -22.95
C ASP A 121 0.76 12.75 -21.72
N GLU A 122 2.09 12.72 -21.72
CA GLU A 122 2.90 12.26 -20.59
C GLU A 122 2.76 13.15 -19.35
N TYR A 123 2.72 14.48 -19.52
CA TYR A 123 2.47 15.38 -18.41
C TYR A 123 1.04 15.22 -17.90
N PHE A 124 0.06 15.17 -18.80
CA PHE A 124 -1.33 14.96 -18.42
C PHE A 124 -1.51 13.65 -17.63
N ILE A 125 -0.93 12.54 -18.10
CA ILE A 125 -1.06 11.26 -17.42
C ILE A 125 -0.32 11.23 -16.08
N ALA A 126 0.80 11.94 -15.95
CA ALA A 126 1.53 12.11 -14.69
C ALA A 126 0.63 12.73 -13.60
N THR A 127 -0.14 13.78 -13.93
CA THR A 127 -1.08 14.41 -12.96
C THR A 127 -2.10 13.42 -12.40
N LYS A 128 -2.49 12.40 -13.18
CA LYS A 128 -3.42 11.35 -12.76
C LYS A 128 -2.72 10.20 -12.03
N LEU A 129 -1.47 9.91 -12.38
CA LEU A 129 -0.71 8.79 -11.82
C LEU A 129 -0.20 9.10 -10.41
N PHE A 130 0.35 10.28 -10.17
CA PHE A 130 1.09 10.59 -8.94
C PHE A 130 0.22 10.94 -7.74
N VAL A 131 -1.10 10.95 -7.90
CA VAL A 131 -2.02 10.84 -6.77
C VAL A 131 -1.79 9.54 -5.99
N LYS A 132 -1.37 8.46 -6.66
CA LYS A 132 -1.10 7.15 -6.04
C LYS A 132 0.37 7.02 -5.63
N PHE A 133 0.60 6.68 -4.36
CA PHE A 133 1.95 6.49 -3.81
C PHE A 133 2.76 5.43 -4.55
N GLU A 134 2.13 4.33 -4.96
CA GLU A 134 2.82 3.24 -5.67
C GLU A 134 3.42 3.73 -6.99
N ASN A 135 2.72 4.63 -7.68
CA ASN A 135 3.20 5.21 -8.93
C ASN A 135 4.34 6.20 -8.69
N ARG A 136 4.26 7.00 -7.60
CA ARG A 136 5.36 7.90 -7.20
C ARG A 136 6.63 7.12 -6.88
N CYS A 137 6.50 6.06 -6.08
CA CYS A 137 7.61 5.18 -5.72
C CYS A 137 8.21 4.50 -6.96
N PHE A 138 7.39 4.01 -7.89
CA PHE A 138 7.88 3.39 -9.12
C PHE A 138 8.65 4.38 -10.00
N PHE A 139 8.11 5.59 -10.19
CA PHE A 139 8.74 6.64 -10.96
C PHE A 139 10.06 7.10 -10.34
N ASN A 140 10.10 7.35 -9.03
CA ASN A 140 11.32 7.80 -8.33
C ASN A 140 12.45 6.76 -8.34
N ASN A 141 12.13 5.47 -8.41
CA ASN A 141 13.13 4.40 -8.50
C ASN A 141 13.74 4.23 -9.91
N MET A 142 13.17 4.87 -10.93
CA MET A 142 13.76 4.87 -12.27
C MET A 142 14.98 5.77 -12.32
N LYS A 143 16.05 5.27 -12.95
CA LYS A 143 17.36 5.93 -12.93
C LYS A 143 17.57 6.93 -14.06
N THR A 144 16.82 6.81 -15.14
CA THR A 144 17.04 7.61 -16.35
C THR A 144 15.80 8.43 -16.70
N SER A 145 16.03 9.67 -17.14
CA SER A 145 14.98 10.57 -17.62
C SER A 145 14.19 9.96 -18.79
N ASP A 146 14.90 9.34 -19.74
CA ASP A 146 14.27 8.65 -20.86
C ASP A 146 13.41 7.47 -20.40
N GLY A 147 13.85 6.74 -19.38
CA GLY A 147 13.09 5.63 -18.79
C GLY A 147 11.78 6.12 -18.15
N LYS A 148 11.87 7.22 -17.41
CA LYS A 148 10.73 7.91 -16.78
C LYS A 148 9.72 8.40 -17.83
N ASN A 149 10.18 9.09 -18.87
CA ASN A 149 9.33 9.60 -19.94
C ASN A 149 8.66 8.47 -20.76
N ASN A 150 9.44 7.46 -21.16
CA ASN A 150 8.89 6.31 -21.90
C ASN A 150 7.86 5.53 -21.08
N TRP A 151 8.04 5.44 -19.76
CA TRP A 151 7.05 4.83 -18.89
C TRP A 151 5.74 5.62 -18.89
N LEU A 152 5.78 6.94 -18.74
CA LEU A 152 4.59 7.79 -18.79
C LEU A 152 3.85 7.63 -20.12
N ARG A 153 4.57 7.61 -21.24
CA ARG A 153 4.00 7.37 -22.57
C ARG A 153 3.24 6.05 -22.66
N ARG A 154 3.84 4.95 -22.19
CA ARG A 154 3.18 3.64 -22.17
C ARG A 154 1.94 3.64 -21.27
N MET A 155 2.01 4.31 -20.12
CA MET A 155 0.86 4.41 -19.21
C MET A 155 -0.31 5.18 -19.83
N TYR A 156 -0.03 6.17 -20.67
CA TYR A 156 -1.05 6.88 -21.45
C TYR A 156 -1.65 5.97 -22.52
N GLU A 157 -0.81 5.34 -23.35
CA GLU A 157 -1.24 4.42 -24.41
C GLU A 157 -2.08 3.25 -23.90
N GLU A 158 -1.72 2.65 -22.76
CA GLU A 158 -2.47 1.55 -22.14
C GLU A 158 -3.87 1.97 -21.71
N ARG A 159 -4.04 3.22 -21.25
CA ARG A 159 -5.33 3.75 -20.81
C ARG A 159 -6.23 4.18 -21.95
N ASN A 160 -5.64 4.46 -23.11
CA ASN A 160 -6.35 4.89 -24.31
C ASN A 160 -6.49 3.78 -25.35
N ARG A 161 -6.03 2.56 -25.05
CA ARG A 161 -6.34 1.37 -25.83
C ARG A 161 -7.80 0.98 -25.57
N HIS A 162 -8.63 1.08 -26.62
CA HIS A 162 -9.97 0.51 -26.68
C HIS A 162 -9.91 -0.86 -27.35
#